data_AF-A0A844HR13-F1
#
_entry.id   AF-A0A844HR13-F1
#
_cell.length_a   1.000
_cell.length_b   1.000
_cell.length_c   1.000
_cell.angle_alpha   90.00
_cell.angle_beta   90.00
_cell.angle_gamma   90.00
#
_symmetry.space_group_name_H-M   'P 1'
#
loop_
_entity.id
_entity.type
_entity.pdbx_description
1 polymer ?
#
loop_
_entity_poly.entity_id
_entity_poly.type
_entity_poly.pdbx_seq_one_letter_code
_entity_poly.pdbx_strand_id
1 'polypeptide(L)'
;MRAMMLCLALVPAAGVAQDAAPLTPSPISAEIAKDGISPVLERLQALSAPSPDERFATAGLEFLAAVEAAYQWRMAHQVGTEWGMMFGMGADLPTDARGTPFPPEALAQQTAATLAAMERLQKPLQGLAEGPEFGVTLALSDLWFDVDGDGKRSAWEGAGDLLNGVAYFREPAFDQSGQPLPLADLPVIRFDNADAAWLSAYGHLVAGMAELVLAFDPTPSLQKVWDARKAIDSHRVPGAESALGSFDAMLEPVAAVLDMLRHQPDPARTRAARDHWLGTVQQNRLFWKLAEAETDNAGEWIPNDRQVSATGLIFPPGTGPAWLSVLDDAEAVLTGRKSIPFWRAPVGLDLAKWLQDPVPLPLDGAIQGWAVTDFLTDAPMVTPESFGRFSQMFLEGGPFLAMVMIN
;
A
#
# COMPACT_ATOMS: atom_id res chain seq x y z
N MET A 1 4.70 46.86 53.47
CA MET A 1 5.71 45.86 53.86
C MET A 1 5.05 44.48 53.81
N ARG A 2 5.62 43.54 53.04
CA ARG A 2 5.14 42.15 52.79
C ARG A 2 3.91 42.08 51.87
N ALA A 3 3.79 41.17 50.89
CA ALA A 3 4.48 39.90 50.64
C ALA A 3 4.63 39.63 49.12
N MET A 4 5.77 39.05 48.76
CA MET A 4 6.01 38.33 47.50
C MET A 4 5.12 37.10 47.44
N MET A 5 4.47 36.85 46.30
CA MET A 5 3.94 35.53 45.93
C MET A 5 4.63 35.08 44.64
N LEU A 6 5.30 33.94 44.79
CA LEU A 6 5.99 33.17 43.78
C LEU A 6 4.94 32.53 42.86
N CYS A 7 4.94 32.84 41.56
CA CYS A 7 4.29 32.01 40.56
C CYS A 7 5.37 31.18 39.87
N LEU A 8 5.43 29.88 40.18
CA LEU A 8 6.14 28.91 39.34
C LEU A 8 5.38 28.80 38.01
N ALA A 9 6.00 29.27 36.93
CA ALA A 9 5.60 28.87 35.59
C ALA A 9 6.12 27.45 35.35
N LEU A 10 5.19 26.48 35.28
CA LEU A 10 5.43 25.19 34.64
C LEU A 10 5.59 25.45 33.14
N VAL A 11 6.84 25.52 32.68
CA VAL A 11 7.16 25.38 31.26
C VAL A 11 6.99 23.90 30.94
N PRO A 12 6.17 23.50 29.95
CA PRO A 12 6.19 22.13 29.48
C PRO A 12 7.58 21.89 28.89
N ALA A 13 8.32 20.95 29.46
CA ALA A 13 9.56 20.48 28.88
C ALA A 13 9.21 19.87 27.52
N ALA A 14 9.50 20.60 26.44
CA ALA A 14 9.66 19.98 25.14
C ALA A 14 10.79 18.96 25.30
N GLY A 15 10.43 17.68 25.34
CA GLY A 15 11.40 16.60 25.33
C GLY A 15 12.23 16.74 24.06
N VAL A 16 13.50 17.07 24.24
CA VAL A 16 14.47 16.98 23.15
C VAL A 16 14.60 15.49 22.87
N ALA A 17 14.04 15.03 21.74
CA ALA A 17 14.29 13.68 21.25
C ALA A 17 15.81 13.50 21.20
N GLN A 18 16.33 12.48 21.88
CA GLN A 18 17.76 12.17 21.82
C GLN A 18 18.09 11.78 20.39
N ASP A 19 19.11 12.43 19.80
CA ASP A 19 19.68 12.00 18.52
C ASP A 19 20.07 10.52 18.65
N ALA A 20 19.42 9.68 17.85
CA ALA A 20 19.68 8.25 17.81
C ALA A 20 21.11 8.00 17.35
N ALA A 21 21.77 6.98 17.92
CA ALA A 21 23.08 6.55 17.42
C ALA A 21 22.97 6.11 15.95
N PRO A 22 23.99 6.38 15.11
CA PRO A 22 23.95 5.99 13.71
C PRO A 22 23.79 4.47 13.58
N LEU A 23 22.74 4.05 12.85
CA LEU A 23 22.46 2.64 12.60
C LEU A 23 23.48 2.06 11.62
N THR A 24 23.90 0.82 11.89
CA THR A 24 24.71 0.03 10.96
C THR A 24 23.80 -0.90 10.17
N PRO A 25 23.85 -0.91 8.83
CA PRO A 25 23.06 -1.83 8.01
C PRO A 25 23.40 -3.30 8.31
N SER A 26 22.41 -4.18 8.21
CA SER A 26 22.56 -5.60 8.48
C SER A 26 23.36 -6.29 7.37
N PRO A 27 23.93 -7.49 7.62
CA PRO A 27 24.55 -8.28 6.55
C PRO A 27 23.61 -8.54 5.37
N ILE A 28 22.31 -8.71 5.62
CA ILE A 28 21.28 -8.88 4.60
C ILE A 28 21.18 -7.65 3.70
N SER A 29 21.27 -6.43 4.26
CA SER A 29 21.32 -5.18 3.48
C SER A 29 22.48 -5.21 2.46
N ALA A 30 23.68 -5.58 2.92
CA ALA A 30 24.85 -5.67 2.05
C ALA A 30 24.75 -6.77 0.99
N GLU A 31 24.08 -7.89 1.31
CA GLU A 31 23.77 -8.94 0.33
C GLU A 31 22.83 -8.43 -0.76
N ILE A 32 21.75 -7.71 -0.39
CA ILE A 32 20.83 -7.10 -1.35
C ILE A 32 21.57 -6.13 -2.26
N ALA A 33 22.43 -5.28 -1.70
CA ALA A 33 23.24 -4.33 -2.48
C ALA A 33 24.07 -5.01 -3.58
N LYS A 34 24.59 -6.21 -3.28
CA LYS A 34 25.50 -6.95 -4.14
C LYS A 34 24.78 -7.85 -5.14
N ASP A 35 23.78 -8.59 -4.67
CA ASP A 35 23.20 -9.73 -5.38
C ASP A 35 21.73 -9.49 -5.80
N GLY A 36 21.06 -8.45 -5.28
CA GLY A 36 19.66 -8.12 -5.62
C GLY A 36 18.62 -8.91 -4.80
N ILE A 37 17.34 -8.65 -5.06
CA ILE A 37 16.23 -9.21 -4.26
C ILE A 37 16.13 -10.73 -4.43
N SER A 38 16.03 -11.20 -5.69
CA SER A 38 15.74 -12.60 -5.99
C SER A 38 16.79 -13.59 -5.45
N PRO A 39 18.11 -13.40 -5.66
CA PRO A 39 19.12 -14.34 -5.14
C PRO A 39 19.17 -14.40 -3.60
N VAL A 40 18.96 -13.27 -2.93
CA VAL A 40 18.94 -13.22 -1.45
C VAL A 40 17.70 -13.91 -0.90
N LEU A 41 16.55 -13.71 -1.55
CA LEU A 41 15.31 -14.41 -1.19
C LEU A 41 15.47 -15.92 -1.33
N GLU A 42 16.02 -16.42 -2.44
CA GLU A 42 16.29 -17.85 -2.65
C GLU A 42 17.20 -18.43 -1.57
N ARG A 43 18.27 -17.71 -1.19
CA ARG A 43 19.17 -18.13 -0.11
C ARG A 43 18.43 -18.26 1.22
N LEU A 44 17.61 -17.27 1.58
CA LEU A 44 16.87 -17.26 2.84
C LEU A 44 15.81 -18.37 2.89
N GLN A 45 15.10 -18.61 1.78
CA GLN A 45 14.11 -19.69 1.67
C GLN A 45 14.75 -21.08 1.77
N ALA A 46 16.04 -21.22 1.44
CA ALA A 46 16.78 -22.48 1.58
C ALA A 46 17.19 -22.81 3.03
N LEU A 47 17.01 -21.90 3.98
CA LEU A 47 17.34 -22.12 5.38
C LEU A 47 16.35 -23.08 6.04
N SER A 48 16.86 -24.12 6.69
CA SER A 48 16.03 -25.11 7.40
C SER A 48 15.55 -24.64 8.77
N ALA A 49 16.25 -23.65 9.37
CA ALA A 49 15.94 -23.08 10.67
C ALA A 49 16.31 -21.58 10.69
N PRO A 50 15.54 -20.73 9.98
CA PRO A 50 15.84 -19.30 9.90
C PRO A 50 15.66 -18.63 11.28
N SER A 51 16.54 -17.70 11.60
CA SER A 51 16.41 -16.80 12.75
C SER A 51 15.20 -15.86 12.61
N PRO A 52 14.75 -15.19 13.69
CA PRO A 52 13.74 -14.14 13.60
C PRO A 52 14.06 -13.07 12.54
N ASP A 53 15.29 -12.57 12.51
CA ASP A 53 15.80 -11.61 11.53
C ASP A 53 15.66 -12.13 10.10
N GLU A 54 16.07 -13.38 9.86
CA GLU A 54 16.00 -14.03 8.54
C GLU A 54 14.55 -14.28 8.11
N ARG A 55 13.66 -14.59 9.05
CA ARG A 55 12.22 -14.70 8.77
C ARG A 55 11.63 -13.36 8.36
N PHE A 56 11.91 -12.28 9.09
CA PHE A 56 11.44 -10.95 8.71
C PHE A 56 11.99 -10.55 7.33
N ALA A 57 13.28 -10.75 7.09
CA ALA A 57 13.90 -10.48 5.81
C ALA A 57 13.29 -11.30 4.66
N THR A 58 12.97 -12.58 4.89
CA THR A 58 12.26 -13.42 3.90
C THR A 58 10.90 -12.82 3.54
N ALA A 59 10.14 -12.38 4.54
CA ALA A 59 8.84 -11.75 4.33
C ALA A 59 8.95 -10.44 3.54
N GLY A 60 9.88 -9.57 3.93
CA GLY A 60 10.14 -8.30 3.26
C GLY A 60 10.59 -8.50 1.82
N LEU A 61 11.45 -9.49 1.55
CA LEU A 61 11.89 -9.79 0.19
C LEU A 61 10.81 -10.44 -0.67
N GLU A 62 9.90 -11.25 -0.13
CA GLU A 62 8.72 -11.71 -0.88
C GLU A 62 7.84 -10.53 -1.31
N PHE A 63 7.66 -9.53 -0.43
CA PHE A 63 6.94 -8.30 -0.78
C PHE A 63 7.64 -7.54 -1.90
N LEU A 64 8.94 -7.28 -1.73
CA LEU A 64 9.74 -6.52 -2.69
C LEU A 64 9.87 -7.24 -4.03
N ALA A 65 9.98 -8.57 -4.04
CA ALA A 65 9.95 -9.38 -5.26
C ALA A 65 8.60 -9.28 -5.98
N ALA A 66 7.48 -9.15 -5.26
CA ALA A 66 6.18 -8.91 -5.88
C ALA A 66 6.11 -7.52 -6.56
N VAL A 67 6.77 -6.51 -5.99
CA VAL A 67 6.92 -5.18 -6.59
C VAL A 67 7.81 -5.25 -7.84
N GLU A 68 8.96 -5.91 -7.75
CA GLU A 68 9.87 -6.15 -8.88
C GLU A 68 9.14 -6.84 -10.04
N ALA A 69 8.41 -7.92 -9.75
CA ALA A 69 7.63 -8.65 -10.74
C ALA A 69 6.55 -7.77 -11.40
N ALA A 70 5.92 -6.86 -10.65
CA ALA A 70 4.98 -5.90 -11.22
C ALA A 70 5.67 -4.90 -12.16
N TYR A 71 6.87 -4.41 -11.81
CA TYR A 71 7.64 -3.53 -12.69
C TYR A 71 8.11 -4.26 -13.96
N GLN A 72 8.63 -5.48 -13.84
CA GLN A 72 9.01 -6.32 -14.97
C GLN A 72 7.79 -6.60 -15.88
N TRP A 73 6.63 -6.89 -15.29
CA TRP A 73 5.38 -7.09 -16.04
C TRP A 73 4.98 -5.83 -16.82
N ARG A 74 5.09 -4.64 -16.22
CA ARG A 74 4.82 -3.36 -16.90
C ARG A 74 5.78 -3.12 -18.07
N MET A 75 7.06 -3.41 -17.90
CA MET A 75 8.07 -3.34 -18.96
C MET A 75 7.75 -4.31 -20.10
N ALA A 76 7.36 -5.55 -19.77
CA ALA A 76 7.01 -6.59 -20.74
C ALA A 76 5.74 -6.27 -21.55
N HIS A 77 4.80 -5.50 -20.98
CA HIS A 77 3.51 -5.18 -21.59
C HIS A 77 3.30 -3.70 -21.98
N GLN A 78 4.32 -2.85 -21.83
CA GLN A 78 4.26 -1.40 -22.07
C GLN A 78 3.12 -0.71 -21.29
N VAL A 79 2.94 -1.09 -20.03
CA VAL A 79 1.88 -0.53 -19.18
C VAL A 79 2.42 0.69 -18.43
N GLY A 80 1.86 1.85 -18.74
CA GLY A 80 2.24 3.12 -18.11
C GLY A 80 1.60 3.30 -16.74
N THR A 81 1.59 4.54 -16.25
CA THR A 81 1.05 4.91 -14.94
C THR A 81 -0.46 5.16 -14.96
N GLU A 82 -1.14 5.00 -16.10
CA GLU A 82 -2.60 5.14 -16.24
C GLU A 82 -3.40 4.14 -15.37
N TRP A 83 -2.74 3.09 -14.87
CA TRP A 83 -3.26 2.12 -13.91
C TRP A 83 -2.81 2.38 -12.47
N GLY A 84 -2.35 3.59 -12.16
CA GLY A 84 -1.60 3.95 -10.94
C GLY A 84 -2.26 3.66 -9.59
N MET A 85 -3.55 3.31 -9.55
CA MET A 85 -4.23 2.85 -8.32
C MET A 85 -3.98 1.36 -8.00
N MET A 86 -3.38 0.59 -8.92
CA MET A 86 -3.07 -0.82 -8.72
C MET A 86 -1.67 -1.01 -8.14
N PHE A 87 -1.48 -2.13 -7.42
CA PHE A 87 -0.20 -2.51 -6.82
C PHE A 87 0.93 -2.53 -7.87
N GLY A 88 2.05 -1.86 -7.59
CA GLY A 88 3.21 -1.81 -8.47
C GLY A 88 3.09 -0.89 -9.70
N MET A 89 2.04 -0.09 -9.82
CA MET A 89 1.83 0.80 -10.98
C MET A 89 2.30 2.26 -10.76
N GLY A 90 2.82 2.60 -9.59
CA GLY A 90 3.12 3.98 -9.19
C GLY A 90 4.47 4.54 -9.66
N ALA A 91 5.44 3.68 -9.98
CA ALA A 91 6.78 4.11 -10.40
C ALA A 91 6.79 4.56 -11.87
N ASP A 92 7.59 5.60 -12.16
CA ASP A 92 7.91 5.99 -13.53
C ASP A 92 8.98 5.04 -14.08
N LEU A 93 8.61 4.24 -15.08
CA LEU A 93 9.51 3.28 -15.73
C LEU A 93 9.96 3.79 -17.10
N PRO A 94 11.17 3.42 -17.57
CA PRO A 94 11.63 3.77 -18.91
C PRO A 94 10.62 3.35 -20.00
N THR A 95 10.13 4.32 -20.76
CA THR A 95 9.06 4.12 -21.76
C THR A 95 9.56 3.55 -23.09
N ASP A 96 10.87 3.38 -23.26
CA ASP A 96 11.53 2.90 -24.47
C ASP A 96 11.66 1.37 -24.53
N ALA A 97 11.12 0.67 -23.52
CA ALA A 97 11.11 -0.79 -23.46
C ALA A 97 10.22 -1.43 -24.53
N ARG A 98 10.79 -2.39 -25.28
CA ARG A 98 10.10 -3.18 -26.31
C ARG A 98 9.22 -4.25 -25.67
N GLY A 99 8.03 -3.88 -25.19
CA GLY A 99 7.05 -4.85 -24.72
C GLY A 99 6.13 -5.40 -25.82
N THR A 100 5.37 -6.44 -25.51
CA THR A 100 4.22 -6.89 -26.32
C THR A 100 2.98 -6.10 -25.92
N PRO A 101 1.97 -5.94 -26.81
CA PRO A 101 0.70 -5.33 -26.40
C PRO A 101 0.11 -6.08 -25.21
N PHE A 102 -0.30 -5.34 -24.18
CA PHE A 102 -0.98 -5.82 -22.97
C PHE A 102 -2.21 -6.69 -23.34
N PRO A 103 -2.18 -8.03 -23.11
CA PRO A 103 -3.29 -8.91 -23.45
C PRO A 103 -4.34 -8.95 -22.31
N PRO A 104 -5.59 -9.34 -22.60
CA PRO A 104 -6.67 -9.36 -21.61
C PRO A 104 -6.46 -10.10 -20.32
N GLU A 105 -5.87 -11.27 -20.43
CA GLU A 105 -5.61 -12.14 -19.30
C GLU A 105 -4.46 -11.63 -18.43
N ALA A 106 -3.60 -10.75 -18.93
CA ALA A 106 -2.36 -10.38 -18.23
C ALA A 106 -2.60 -9.67 -16.90
N LEU A 107 -3.65 -8.84 -16.77
CA LEU A 107 -3.95 -8.18 -15.50
C LEU A 107 -4.45 -9.18 -14.46
N ALA A 108 -5.32 -10.12 -14.86
CA ALA A 108 -5.77 -11.18 -13.97
C ALA A 108 -4.60 -12.09 -13.54
N GLN A 109 -3.70 -12.43 -14.46
CA GLN A 109 -2.51 -13.22 -14.17
C GLN A 109 -1.56 -12.50 -13.20
N GLN A 110 -1.28 -11.22 -13.43
CA GLN A 110 -0.43 -10.43 -12.55
C GLN A 110 -1.06 -10.28 -11.17
N THR A 111 -2.38 -10.03 -11.10
CA THR A 111 -3.12 -9.94 -9.84
C THR A 111 -3.07 -11.26 -9.06
N ALA A 112 -3.21 -12.40 -9.73
CA ALA A 112 -3.09 -13.72 -9.13
C ALA A 112 -1.65 -13.99 -8.64
N ALA A 113 -0.63 -13.54 -9.37
CA ALA A 113 0.76 -13.65 -8.95
C ALA A 113 1.05 -12.80 -7.69
N THR A 114 0.52 -11.58 -7.63
CA THR A 114 0.58 -10.72 -6.44
C THR A 114 -0.11 -11.37 -5.24
N LEU A 115 -1.32 -11.92 -5.41
CA LEU A 115 -2.03 -12.63 -4.35
C LEU A 115 -1.20 -13.81 -3.80
N ALA A 116 -0.64 -14.63 -4.69
CA ALA A 116 0.20 -15.76 -4.29
C ALA A 116 1.50 -15.32 -3.58
N ALA A 117 2.06 -14.16 -3.92
CA ALA A 117 3.20 -13.60 -3.21
C ALA A 117 2.83 -13.15 -1.79
N MET A 118 1.67 -12.51 -1.61
CA MET A 118 1.19 -12.14 -0.28
C MET A 118 0.95 -13.37 0.59
N GLU A 119 0.43 -14.48 0.04
CA GLU A 119 0.32 -15.75 0.76
C GLU A 119 1.68 -16.31 1.21
N ARG A 120 2.71 -16.23 0.35
CA ARG A 120 4.08 -16.66 0.70
C ARG A 120 4.67 -15.79 1.79
N LEU A 121 4.47 -14.47 1.71
CA LEU A 121 4.89 -13.49 2.71
C LEU A 121 4.33 -13.76 4.11
N GLN A 122 3.07 -14.20 4.23
CA GLN A 122 2.47 -14.45 5.55
C GLN A 122 3.15 -15.61 6.31
N LYS A 123 3.71 -16.60 5.59
CA LYS A 123 4.32 -17.79 6.21
C LYS A 123 5.49 -17.46 7.16
N PRO A 124 6.55 -16.74 6.73
CA PRO A 124 7.63 -16.37 7.62
C PRO A 124 7.20 -15.41 8.75
N LEU A 125 6.15 -14.62 8.57
CA LEU A 125 5.63 -13.68 9.59
C LEU A 125 4.80 -14.36 10.69
N GLN A 126 4.32 -15.58 10.48
CA GLN A 126 3.42 -16.24 11.43
C GLN A 126 4.02 -16.34 12.85
N GLY A 127 3.44 -15.61 13.80
CA GLY A 127 3.90 -15.55 15.19
C GLY A 127 5.25 -14.85 15.40
N LEU A 128 5.77 -14.15 14.40
CA LEU A 128 7.04 -13.42 14.50
C LEU A 128 6.91 -12.18 15.38
N ALA A 129 5.85 -11.38 15.18
CA ALA A 129 5.61 -10.15 15.93
C ALA A 129 5.51 -10.38 17.46
N GLU A 130 4.86 -11.47 17.88
CA GLU A 130 4.73 -11.85 19.30
C GLU A 130 5.86 -12.79 19.77
N GLY A 131 6.86 -13.03 18.93
CA GLY A 131 7.99 -13.91 19.18
C GLY A 131 9.15 -13.24 19.92
N PRO A 132 10.36 -13.84 19.86
CA PRO A 132 11.58 -13.20 20.35
C PRO A 132 11.80 -11.84 19.69
N GLU A 133 12.45 -10.93 20.43
CA GLU A 133 12.90 -9.65 19.92
C GLU A 133 13.89 -9.84 18.76
N PHE A 134 13.74 -9.03 17.71
CA PHE A 134 14.65 -9.01 16.57
C PHE A 134 14.88 -7.58 16.06
N GLY A 135 15.87 -7.41 15.18
CA GLY A 135 16.13 -6.11 14.56
C GLY A 135 16.85 -6.27 13.23
N VAL A 136 16.17 -5.97 12.12
CA VAL A 136 16.78 -5.98 10.78
C VAL A 136 16.98 -4.56 10.31
N THR A 137 18.24 -4.14 10.15
CA THR A 137 18.57 -2.83 9.59
C THR A 137 18.77 -2.91 8.08
N LEU A 138 18.06 -2.08 7.31
CA LEU A 138 18.17 -1.97 5.86
C LEU A 138 18.59 -0.54 5.50
N ALA A 139 19.71 -0.39 4.80
CA ALA A 139 19.99 0.87 4.13
C ALA A 139 19.16 0.94 2.87
N LEU A 140 18.30 1.95 2.72
CA LEU A 140 17.51 2.09 1.50
C LEU A 140 18.38 2.33 0.26
N SER A 141 19.62 2.82 0.43
CA SER A 141 20.64 2.89 -0.64
C SER A 141 21.09 1.52 -1.16
N ASP A 142 20.94 0.46 -0.36
CA ASP A 142 21.31 -0.90 -0.74
C ASP A 142 20.21 -1.59 -1.54
N LEU A 143 18.97 -1.11 -1.46
CA LEU A 143 17.82 -1.66 -2.18
C LEU A 143 17.80 -1.20 -3.64
N TRP A 144 17.62 -2.18 -4.53
CA TRP A 144 17.40 -1.98 -5.96
C TRP A 144 16.52 -3.11 -6.50
N PHE A 145 15.84 -2.86 -7.61
CA PHE A 145 14.93 -3.78 -8.28
C PHE A 145 15.48 -4.13 -9.67
N ASP A 146 15.62 -5.41 -9.99
CA ASP A 146 16.05 -5.89 -11.32
C ASP A 146 14.89 -5.76 -12.32
N VAL A 147 14.56 -4.53 -12.70
CA VAL A 147 13.37 -4.20 -13.50
C VAL A 147 13.54 -4.66 -14.95
N ASP A 148 14.76 -4.61 -15.49
CA ASP A 148 15.04 -5.11 -16.84
C ASP A 148 15.38 -6.61 -16.90
N GLY A 149 15.59 -7.25 -15.75
CA GLY A 149 15.78 -8.69 -15.61
C GLY A 149 17.17 -9.20 -16.02
N ASP A 150 18.17 -8.32 -16.06
CA ASP A 150 19.55 -8.67 -16.44
C ASP A 150 20.42 -9.17 -15.27
N GLY A 151 19.86 -9.14 -14.04
CA GLY A 151 20.49 -9.59 -12.81
C GLY A 151 21.57 -8.64 -12.28
N LYS A 152 21.64 -7.39 -12.75
CA LYS A 152 22.63 -6.39 -12.32
C LYS A 152 21.97 -5.06 -12.01
N ARG A 153 22.52 -4.38 -11.01
CA ARG A 153 22.05 -3.05 -10.61
C ARG A 153 22.37 -2.01 -11.68
N SER A 154 21.35 -1.54 -12.37
CA SER A 154 21.44 -0.32 -13.18
C SER A 154 21.32 0.95 -12.34
N ALA A 155 21.79 2.07 -12.87
CA ALA A 155 21.79 3.36 -12.16
C ALA A 155 20.38 3.89 -11.83
N TRP A 156 19.36 3.47 -12.59
CA TRP A 156 17.96 3.91 -12.45
C TRP A 156 17.08 2.91 -11.67
N GLU A 157 17.64 1.76 -11.30
CA GLU A 157 16.93 0.65 -10.64
C GLU A 157 17.03 0.72 -9.10
N GLY A 158 17.68 1.75 -8.57
CA GLY A 158 17.75 1.98 -7.14
C GLY A 158 16.40 2.33 -6.55
N ALA A 159 16.17 1.93 -5.29
CA ALA A 159 14.98 2.33 -4.54
C ALA A 159 14.79 3.85 -4.49
N GLY A 160 15.89 4.61 -4.46
CA GLY A 160 15.85 6.06 -4.51
C GLY A 160 15.21 6.62 -5.77
N ASP A 161 15.35 5.97 -6.92
CA ASP A 161 14.78 6.40 -8.21
C ASP A 161 13.38 5.82 -8.41
N LEU A 162 13.19 4.53 -8.12
CA LEU A 162 11.91 3.83 -8.37
C LEU A 162 10.84 4.09 -7.31
N LEU A 163 11.24 4.41 -6.07
CA LEU A 163 10.33 4.83 -5.00
C LEU A 163 10.26 6.35 -4.90
N ASN A 164 10.94 7.09 -5.80
CA ASN A 164 10.86 8.54 -5.92
C ASN A 164 9.47 8.94 -6.39
N GLY A 165 8.58 9.12 -5.42
CA GLY A 165 7.16 9.11 -5.67
C GLY A 165 6.50 8.36 -4.55
N VAL A 166 6.51 7.02 -4.57
CA VAL A 166 5.77 6.20 -3.60
C VAL A 166 6.05 6.62 -2.16
N ALA A 167 7.31 6.85 -1.76
CA ALA A 167 7.66 7.31 -0.40
C ALA A 167 7.68 8.84 -0.22
N TYR A 168 7.62 9.64 -1.31
CA TYR A 168 7.95 11.07 -1.30
C TYR A 168 6.93 11.97 -2.04
N PHE A 169 5.69 11.52 -2.26
CA PHE A 169 4.63 12.32 -2.91
C PHE A 169 4.12 13.47 -2.02
N ARG A 170 4.87 14.58 -1.94
CA ARG A 170 4.52 15.86 -2.62
C ARG A 170 5.48 17.03 -2.35
N GLU A 171 6.57 16.81 -1.64
CA GLU A 171 7.72 17.72 -1.65
C GLU A 171 8.96 16.81 -1.64
N PRO A 172 9.95 17.00 -2.53
CA PRO A 172 11.29 16.52 -2.26
C PRO A 172 11.61 16.88 -0.81
N ALA A 173 12.09 15.95 0.01
CA ALA A 173 12.68 16.36 1.27
C ALA A 173 13.76 17.38 0.89
N PHE A 174 13.56 18.65 1.23
CA PHE A 174 14.51 19.70 0.91
C PHE A 174 15.41 19.90 2.11
N ASP A 175 16.72 20.07 1.87
CA ASP A 175 17.60 20.54 2.92
C ASP A 175 17.19 21.95 3.39
N GLN A 176 17.85 22.47 4.43
CA GLN A 176 17.60 23.82 4.96
C GLN A 176 17.84 24.94 3.94
N SER A 177 18.38 24.62 2.76
CA SER A 177 18.64 25.55 1.65
C SER A 177 17.65 25.44 0.49
N GLY A 178 16.65 24.55 0.59
CA GLY A 178 15.63 24.36 -0.44
C GLY A 178 16.11 23.51 -1.62
N GLN A 179 17.15 22.69 -1.45
CA GLN A 179 17.61 21.73 -2.46
C GLN A 179 17.09 20.32 -2.15
N PRO A 180 16.65 19.54 -3.16
CA PRO A 180 16.24 18.15 -2.95
C PRO A 180 17.37 17.40 -2.23
N LEU A 181 17.02 16.64 -1.18
CA LEU A 181 17.96 15.77 -0.51
C LEU A 181 18.59 14.84 -1.56
N PRO A 182 19.92 14.76 -1.66
CA PRO A 182 20.58 13.86 -2.58
C PRO A 182 20.16 12.41 -2.32
N LEU A 183 20.00 11.62 -3.38
CA LEU A 183 19.79 10.15 -3.32
C LEU A 183 20.85 9.41 -2.47
N ALA A 184 21.98 10.05 -2.17
CA ALA A 184 23.07 9.54 -1.34
C ALA A 184 22.77 9.56 0.17
N ASP A 185 21.69 10.21 0.62
CA ASP A 185 21.31 10.34 2.04
C ASP A 185 20.06 9.54 2.42
N LEU A 186 19.73 8.48 1.65
CA LEU A 186 18.61 7.60 1.97
C LEU A 186 18.80 6.95 3.37
N PRO A 187 17.74 6.86 4.18
CA PRO A 187 17.86 6.43 5.56
C PRO A 187 18.21 4.96 5.69
N VAL A 188 18.80 4.63 6.83
CA VAL A 188 18.84 3.27 7.36
C VAL A 188 17.62 3.09 8.25
N ILE A 189 16.76 2.13 7.90
CA ILE A 189 15.57 1.78 8.68
C ILE A 189 15.90 0.54 9.50
N ARG A 190 15.50 0.51 10.77
CA ARG A 190 15.50 -0.70 11.60
C ARG A 190 14.06 -1.22 11.65
N PHE A 191 13.90 -2.49 11.28
CA PHE A 191 12.64 -3.18 11.38
C PHE A 191 12.63 -4.16 12.55
N ASP A 192 11.52 -4.24 13.27
CA ASP A 192 11.37 -5.13 14.41
C ASP A 192 9.98 -5.80 14.52
N ASN A 193 9.65 -6.26 15.74
CA ASN A 193 8.42 -6.95 16.05
C ASN A 193 7.16 -6.17 15.66
N ALA A 194 7.12 -4.85 15.85
CA ALA A 194 5.99 -4.06 15.39
C ALA A 194 5.92 -4.09 13.86
N ASP A 195 7.05 -3.90 13.18
CA ASP A 195 7.10 -3.94 11.71
C ASP A 195 6.70 -5.30 11.11
N ALA A 196 6.93 -6.40 11.83
CA ALA A 196 6.41 -7.71 11.41
C ALA A 196 4.88 -7.73 11.38
N ALA A 197 4.21 -7.12 12.36
CA ALA A 197 2.76 -6.96 12.36
C ALA A 197 2.30 -5.97 11.28
N TRP A 198 3.04 -4.86 11.08
CA TRP A 198 2.76 -3.90 10.02
C TRP A 198 2.80 -4.55 8.63
N LEU A 199 3.86 -5.31 8.34
CA LEU A 199 4.05 -6.00 7.05
C LEU A 199 3.00 -7.08 6.84
N SER A 200 2.61 -7.80 7.90
CA SER A 200 1.53 -8.78 7.85
C SER A 200 0.19 -8.10 7.52
N ALA A 201 -0.12 -6.96 8.17
CA ALA A 201 -1.30 -6.16 7.86
C ALA A 201 -1.32 -5.72 6.39
N TYR A 202 -0.22 -5.12 5.92
CA TYR A 202 -0.13 -4.64 4.54
C TYR A 202 -0.25 -5.77 3.52
N GLY A 203 0.34 -6.94 3.80
CA GLY A 203 0.18 -8.13 2.96
C GLY A 203 -1.28 -8.60 2.88
N HIS A 204 -2.02 -8.52 3.98
CA HIS A 204 -3.46 -8.77 4.00
C HIS A 204 -4.24 -7.73 3.20
N LEU A 205 -3.91 -6.44 3.30
CA LEU A 205 -4.57 -5.37 2.56
C LEU A 205 -4.44 -5.59 1.05
N VAL A 206 -3.22 -5.82 0.58
CA VAL A 206 -2.92 -6.08 -0.85
C VAL A 206 -3.63 -7.35 -1.32
N ALA A 207 -3.61 -8.43 -0.52
CA ALA A 207 -4.34 -9.66 -0.85
C ALA A 207 -5.85 -9.44 -0.98
N GLY A 208 -6.45 -8.65 -0.09
CA GLY A 208 -7.88 -8.33 -0.16
C GLY A 208 -8.26 -7.52 -1.40
N MET A 209 -7.41 -6.58 -1.81
CA MET A 209 -7.58 -5.84 -3.06
C MET A 209 -7.43 -6.75 -4.30
N ALA A 210 -6.44 -7.64 -4.28
CA ALA A 210 -6.23 -8.61 -5.36
C ALA A 210 -7.41 -9.57 -5.50
N GLU A 211 -7.95 -10.08 -4.39
CA GLU A 211 -9.17 -10.90 -4.38
C GLU A 211 -10.36 -10.15 -4.97
N LEU A 212 -10.54 -8.86 -4.66
CA LEU A 212 -11.64 -8.07 -5.21
C LEU A 212 -11.51 -7.86 -6.72
N VAL A 213 -10.31 -7.59 -7.24
CA VAL A 213 -10.07 -7.49 -8.68
C VAL A 213 -10.37 -8.83 -9.37
N LEU A 214 -9.90 -9.94 -8.80
CA LEU A 214 -10.17 -11.28 -9.32
C LEU A 214 -11.62 -11.71 -9.16
N ALA A 215 -12.36 -11.16 -8.19
CA ALA A 215 -13.78 -11.44 -8.00
C ALA A 215 -14.58 -11.00 -9.23
N PHE A 216 -14.29 -9.82 -9.77
CA PHE A 216 -14.99 -9.33 -10.96
C PHE A 216 -14.42 -9.87 -12.28
N ASP A 217 -13.19 -10.40 -12.27
CA ASP A 217 -12.41 -10.81 -13.44
C ASP A 217 -12.28 -9.68 -14.50
N PRO A 218 -11.11 -9.02 -14.60
CA PRO A 218 -10.96 -7.93 -15.55
C PRO A 218 -10.91 -8.41 -17.02
N THR A 219 -10.68 -9.71 -17.27
CA THR A 219 -10.38 -10.27 -18.59
C THR A 219 -11.45 -9.95 -19.65
N PRO A 220 -12.76 -10.20 -19.43
CA PRO A 220 -13.78 -9.99 -20.46
C PRO A 220 -13.98 -8.52 -20.81
N SER A 221 -13.93 -7.64 -19.80
CA SER A 221 -14.10 -6.21 -19.97
C SER A 221 -12.92 -5.57 -20.67
N LEU A 222 -11.71 -6.00 -20.33
CA LEU A 222 -10.53 -5.56 -21.05
C LEU A 222 -10.56 -6.06 -22.52
N GLN A 223 -10.88 -7.33 -22.77
CA GLN A 223 -11.05 -7.89 -24.13
C GLN A 223 -11.99 -7.01 -24.98
N LYS A 224 -13.15 -6.65 -24.41
CA LYS A 224 -14.12 -5.75 -25.05
C LYS A 224 -13.51 -4.38 -25.38
N VAL A 225 -12.73 -3.79 -24.47
CA VAL A 225 -12.07 -2.50 -24.68
C VAL A 225 -11.02 -2.56 -25.79
N TRP A 226 -10.16 -3.60 -25.83
CA TRP A 226 -9.20 -3.70 -26.93
C TRP A 226 -9.83 -4.03 -28.28
N ASP A 227 -10.89 -4.84 -28.32
CA ASP A 227 -11.61 -5.09 -29.58
C ASP A 227 -12.19 -3.78 -30.12
N ALA A 228 -12.73 -2.93 -29.25
CA ALA A 228 -13.20 -1.60 -29.61
C ALA A 228 -12.04 -0.70 -30.08
N ARG A 229 -10.91 -0.68 -29.35
CA ARG A 229 -9.70 0.05 -29.75
C ARG A 229 -9.22 -0.36 -31.15
N LYS A 230 -9.09 -1.66 -31.38
CA LYS A 230 -8.67 -2.24 -32.68
C LYS A 230 -9.62 -1.84 -33.81
N ALA A 231 -10.92 -1.83 -33.55
CA ALA A 231 -11.93 -1.38 -34.53
C ALA A 231 -11.86 0.14 -34.79
N ILE A 232 -11.58 0.96 -33.78
CA ILE A 232 -11.38 2.41 -33.95
C ILE A 232 -10.10 2.68 -34.74
N ASP A 233 -9.00 2.01 -34.39
CA ASP A 233 -7.70 2.18 -35.03
C ASP A 233 -7.74 1.77 -36.51
N SER A 234 -8.55 0.77 -36.89
CA SER A 234 -8.74 0.40 -38.31
C SER A 234 -9.45 1.49 -39.14
N HIS A 235 -10.08 2.47 -38.49
CA HIS A 235 -10.76 3.59 -39.13
C HIS A 235 -10.04 4.94 -38.91
N ARG A 236 -8.92 4.98 -38.17
CA ARG A 236 -8.15 6.22 -37.96
C ARG A 236 -7.60 6.75 -39.29
N VAL A 237 -7.79 8.03 -39.53
CA VAL A 237 -7.16 8.72 -40.67
C VAL A 237 -5.71 9.03 -40.30
N PRO A 238 -4.71 8.59 -41.11
CA PRO A 238 -3.31 8.88 -40.84
C PRO A 238 -3.04 10.38 -40.69
N GLY A 239 -2.39 10.78 -39.60
CA GLY A 239 -2.04 12.18 -39.32
C GLY A 239 -3.18 13.05 -38.77
N ALA A 240 -4.37 12.49 -38.54
CA ALA A 240 -5.43 13.18 -37.81
C ALA A 240 -5.28 12.94 -36.29
N GLU A 241 -5.20 14.01 -35.52
CA GLU A 241 -5.21 13.93 -34.06
C GLU A 241 -6.63 13.72 -33.52
N SER A 242 -6.74 12.98 -32.41
CA SER A 242 -7.99 12.90 -31.66
C SER A 242 -8.29 14.26 -31.01
N ALA A 243 -9.55 14.69 -31.08
CA ALA A 243 -10.01 15.91 -30.40
C ALA A 243 -9.80 15.88 -28.87
N LEU A 244 -9.57 14.69 -28.30
CA LEU A 244 -9.37 14.45 -26.87
C LEU A 244 -8.00 13.79 -26.59
N GLY A 245 -6.98 14.08 -27.39
CA GLY A 245 -5.69 13.34 -27.44
C GLY A 245 -5.10 12.88 -26.10
N SER A 246 -5.04 13.73 -25.06
CA SER A 246 -4.51 13.35 -23.74
C SER A 246 -5.46 12.52 -22.86
N PHE A 247 -6.77 12.59 -23.10
CA PHE A 247 -7.77 11.78 -22.38
C PHE A 247 -7.83 10.36 -22.92
N ASP A 248 -7.47 10.12 -24.19
CA ASP A 248 -7.58 8.83 -24.88
C ASP A 248 -6.93 7.69 -24.09
N ALA A 249 -5.74 7.93 -23.52
CA ALA A 249 -4.99 6.94 -22.73
C ALA A 249 -5.67 6.56 -21.39
N MET A 250 -6.43 7.48 -20.76
CA MET A 250 -7.15 7.21 -19.52
C MET A 250 -8.52 6.56 -19.76
N LEU A 251 -9.05 6.63 -20.98
CA LEU A 251 -10.39 6.10 -21.28
C LEU A 251 -10.43 4.57 -21.24
N GLU A 252 -9.36 3.89 -21.66
CA GLU A 252 -9.32 2.42 -21.69
C GLU A 252 -9.41 1.81 -20.28
N PRO A 253 -8.57 2.22 -19.29
CA PRO A 253 -8.70 1.74 -17.92
C PRO A 253 -10.07 2.04 -17.30
N VAL A 254 -10.57 3.27 -17.49
CA VAL A 254 -11.87 3.67 -16.94
C VAL A 254 -13.01 2.87 -17.56
N ALA A 255 -13.02 2.69 -18.88
CA ALA A 255 -14.04 1.90 -19.57
C ALA A 255 -14.02 0.44 -19.13
N ALA A 256 -12.83 -0.15 -18.98
CA ALA A 256 -12.67 -1.51 -18.50
C ALA A 256 -13.23 -1.68 -17.09
N VAL A 257 -12.91 -0.78 -16.16
CA VAL A 257 -13.44 -0.82 -14.78
C VAL A 257 -14.97 -0.62 -14.75
N LEU A 258 -15.50 0.34 -15.51
CA LEU A 258 -16.95 0.59 -15.57
C LEU A 258 -17.74 -0.58 -16.14
N ASP A 259 -17.17 -1.28 -17.12
CA ASP A 259 -17.76 -2.49 -17.69
C ASP A 259 -17.61 -3.68 -16.73
N MET A 260 -16.44 -3.85 -16.11
CA MET A 260 -16.15 -4.93 -15.16
C MET A 260 -17.14 -4.94 -14.00
N LEU A 261 -17.45 -3.76 -13.45
CA LEU A 261 -18.41 -3.61 -12.36
C LEU A 261 -19.87 -3.98 -12.73
N ARG A 262 -20.19 -4.15 -14.02
CA ARG A 262 -21.51 -4.62 -14.50
C ARG A 262 -21.63 -6.14 -14.46
N HIS A 263 -20.54 -6.87 -14.24
CA HIS A 263 -20.53 -8.32 -14.21
C HIS A 263 -20.76 -8.87 -12.79
N GLN A 264 -21.22 -10.11 -12.72
CA GLN A 264 -21.44 -10.81 -11.46
C GLN A 264 -20.09 -11.19 -10.85
N PRO A 265 -19.73 -10.66 -9.67
CA PRO A 265 -18.49 -11.05 -9.01
C PRO A 265 -18.57 -12.47 -8.40
N ASP A 266 -17.42 -13.11 -8.26
CA ASP A 266 -17.25 -14.39 -7.57
C ASP A 266 -17.46 -14.21 -6.06
N PRO A 267 -18.50 -14.82 -5.47
CA PRO A 267 -18.80 -14.69 -4.05
C PRO A 267 -17.74 -15.30 -3.13
N ALA A 268 -16.98 -16.29 -3.59
CA ALA A 268 -15.89 -16.86 -2.78
C ALA A 268 -14.77 -15.85 -2.61
N ARG A 269 -14.45 -15.10 -3.67
CA ARG A 269 -13.38 -14.09 -3.66
C ARG A 269 -13.77 -12.85 -2.87
N THR A 270 -15.02 -12.38 -2.94
CA THR A 270 -15.46 -11.26 -2.09
C THR A 270 -15.42 -11.60 -0.61
N ARG A 271 -15.71 -12.85 -0.23
CA ARG A 271 -15.54 -13.34 1.13
C ARG A 271 -14.07 -13.45 1.54
N ALA A 272 -13.21 -13.95 0.65
CA ALA A 272 -11.77 -13.97 0.89
C ALA A 272 -11.21 -12.54 1.07
N ALA A 273 -11.64 -11.58 0.25
CA ALA A 273 -11.26 -10.18 0.39
C ALA A 273 -11.65 -9.61 1.76
N ARG A 274 -12.87 -9.89 2.22
CA ARG A 274 -13.35 -9.53 3.56
C ARG A 274 -12.46 -10.12 4.66
N ASP A 275 -12.13 -11.40 4.56
CA ASP A 275 -11.32 -12.09 5.57
C ASP A 275 -9.89 -11.53 5.59
N HIS A 276 -9.32 -11.20 4.44
CA HIS A 276 -8.05 -10.48 4.34
C HIS A 276 -8.12 -9.10 5.01
N TRP A 277 -9.13 -8.28 4.73
CA TRP A 277 -9.26 -6.96 5.37
C TRP A 277 -9.51 -7.03 6.88
N LEU A 278 -10.16 -8.10 7.37
CA LEU A 278 -10.21 -8.37 8.82
C LEU A 278 -8.83 -8.74 9.38
N GLY A 279 -8.03 -9.49 8.63
CA GLY A 279 -6.62 -9.76 8.93
C GLY A 279 -5.78 -8.48 9.03
N THR A 280 -5.96 -7.54 8.11
CA THR A 280 -5.39 -6.18 8.17
C THR A 280 -5.71 -5.52 9.51
N VAL A 281 -6.99 -5.44 9.89
CA VAL A 281 -7.39 -4.81 11.16
C VAL A 281 -6.74 -5.50 12.37
N GLN A 282 -6.70 -6.83 12.39
CA GLN A 282 -6.11 -7.59 13.48
C GLN A 282 -4.62 -7.29 13.63
N GLN A 283 -3.87 -7.34 12.53
CA GLN A 283 -2.43 -7.13 12.54
C GLN A 283 -2.07 -5.66 12.81
N ASN A 284 -2.86 -4.71 12.32
CA ASN A 284 -2.64 -3.28 12.59
C ASN A 284 -2.89 -2.94 14.09
N ARG A 285 -3.88 -3.57 14.73
CA ARG A 285 -4.05 -3.47 16.20
C ARG A 285 -2.85 -4.03 16.96
N LEU A 286 -2.26 -5.14 16.48
CA LEU A 286 -1.04 -5.70 17.07
C LEU A 286 0.16 -4.76 16.87
N PHE A 287 0.32 -4.20 15.68
CA PHE A 287 1.33 -3.19 15.37
C PHE A 287 1.28 -2.03 16.37
N TRP A 288 0.14 -1.33 16.50
CA TRP A 288 0.04 -0.18 17.41
C TRP A 288 0.23 -0.54 18.88
N LYS A 289 -0.13 -1.77 19.29
CA LYS A 289 0.14 -2.26 20.64
C LYS A 289 1.66 -2.43 20.87
N LEU A 290 2.39 -2.93 19.88
CA LEU A 290 3.84 -3.13 19.96
C LEU A 290 4.58 -1.78 19.86
N ALA A 291 4.23 -0.96 18.87
CA ALA A 291 4.80 0.37 18.68
C ALA A 291 4.64 1.25 19.93
N GLU A 292 3.48 1.22 20.59
CA GLU A 292 3.28 1.98 21.84
C GLU A 292 4.12 1.45 23.01
N ALA A 293 4.55 0.19 22.98
CA ALA A 293 5.39 -0.42 24.01
C ALA A 293 6.89 -0.16 23.81
N GLU A 294 7.30 0.25 22.61
CA GLU A 294 8.68 0.58 22.29
C GLU A 294 9.20 1.78 23.08
N THR A 295 10.50 1.74 23.36
CA THR A 295 11.18 2.73 24.19
C THR A 295 12.40 3.35 23.52
N ASP A 296 12.93 2.70 22.48
CA ASP A 296 13.95 3.25 21.63
C ASP A 296 13.36 4.14 20.52
N ASN A 297 14.26 4.80 19.79
CA ASN A 297 13.94 5.68 18.67
C ASN A 297 14.97 5.43 17.56
N ALA A 298 15.19 4.16 17.23
CA ALA A 298 16.35 3.68 16.50
C ALA A 298 15.99 3.42 15.04
N GLY A 299 15.77 4.49 14.27
CA GLY A 299 15.51 4.43 12.83
C GLY A 299 14.16 3.81 12.48
N GLU A 300 13.12 4.32 13.13
CA GLU A 300 11.76 3.79 13.01
C GLU A 300 11.19 3.90 11.59
N TRP A 301 10.57 2.83 11.11
CA TRP A 301 9.72 2.90 9.92
C TRP A 301 8.50 3.78 10.21
N ILE A 302 7.67 3.37 11.18
CA ILE A 302 6.50 4.13 11.65
C ILE A 302 6.66 4.40 13.15
N PRO A 303 6.78 5.68 13.55
CA PRO A 303 7.00 6.04 14.94
C PRO A 303 5.71 6.06 15.76
N ASN A 304 5.83 5.75 17.06
CA ASN A 304 4.88 6.20 18.08
C ASN A 304 5.08 7.70 18.41
N ASP A 305 4.24 8.26 19.30
CA ASP A 305 4.26 9.69 19.66
C ASP A 305 5.57 10.19 20.32
N ARG A 306 6.47 9.29 20.72
CA ARG A 306 7.77 9.58 21.36
C ARG A 306 8.95 9.37 20.42
N GLN A 307 8.70 8.84 19.23
CA GLN A 307 9.70 8.47 18.23
C GLN A 307 9.63 9.42 17.02
N VAL A 308 10.61 9.30 16.13
CA VAL A 308 10.71 10.03 14.87
C VAL A 308 10.93 9.03 13.74
N SER A 309 10.20 9.17 12.62
CA SER A 309 10.41 8.29 11.46
C SER A 309 11.78 8.54 10.84
N ALA A 310 12.48 7.45 10.50
CA ALA A 310 13.74 7.48 9.77
C ALA A 310 13.61 8.13 8.38
N THR A 311 12.41 8.07 7.79
CA THR A 311 12.11 8.67 6.47
C THR A 311 11.96 10.19 6.52
N GLY A 312 11.93 10.78 7.72
CA GLY A 312 11.69 12.21 7.92
C GLY A 312 10.20 12.59 7.85
N LEU A 313 9.30 11.63 7.67
CA LEU A 313 7.86 11.88 7.68
C LEU A 313 7.37 12.28 9.07
N ILE A 314 6.51 13.29 9.09
CA ILE A 314 5.93 13.83 10.31
C ILE A 314 4.60 13.12 10.57
N PHE A 315 4.54 12.42 11.70
CA PHE A 315 3.31 11.82 12.21
C PHE A 315 2.72 12.76 13.26
N PRO A 316 1.48 13.28 13.07
CA PRO A 316 0.84 14.13 14.07
C PRO A 316 0.70 13.42 15.43
N PRO A 317 0.81 14.13 16.56
CA PRO A 317 0.58 13.52 17.88
C PRO A 317 -0.79 12.87 17.99
N GLY A 318 -0.86 11.68 18.57
CA GLY A 318 -2.08 10.90 18.72
C GLY A 318 -2.49 10.12 17.47
N THR A 319 -1.59 9.96 16.50
CA THR A 319 -1.87 9.20 15.26
C THR A 319 -2.29 7.77 15.55
N GLY A 320 -1.59 7.06 16.44
CA GLY A 320 -1.92 5.67 16.81
C GLY A 320 -3.33 5.50 17.40
N PRO A 321 -3.67 6.21 18.49
CA PRO A 321 -5.03 6.17 19.06
C PRO A 321 -6.12 6.59 18.07
N ALA A 322 -5.87 7.61 17.23
CA ALA A 322 -6.82 8.01 16.20
C ALA A 322 -7.04 6.91 15.16
N TRP A 323 -5.96 6.23 14.75
CA TRP A 323 -6.03 5.13 13.80
C TRP A 323 -6.75 3.90 14.35
N LEU A 324 -6.49 3.53 15.61
CA LEU A 324 -7.23 2.44 16.27
C LEU A 324 -8.76 2.67 16.25
N SER A 325 -9.20 3.92 16.39
CA SER A 325 -10.64 4.27 16.27
C SER A 325 -11.16 4.08 14.83
N VAL A 326 -10.33 4.30 13.81
CA VAL A 326 -10.70 4.03 12.41
C VAL A 326 -10.80 2.52 12.16
N LEU A 327 -9.87 1.73 12.70
CA LEU A 327 -9.88 0.28 12.60
C LEU A 327 -11.11 -0.37 13.25
N ASP A 328 -11.57 0.19 14.38
CA ASP A 328 -12.82 -0.25 15.02
C ASP A 328 -14.04 -0.06 14.11
N ASP A 329 -14.09 1.07 13.40
CA ASP A 329 -15.15 1.36 12.43
C ASP A 329 -15.02 0.47 11.18
N ALA A 330 -13.79 0.24 10.69
CA ALA A 330 -13.53 -0.66 9.57
C ALA A 330 -14.00 -2.09 9.89
N GLU A 331 -13.61 -2.65 11.05
CA GLU A 331 -14.07 -3.97 11.48
C GLU A 331 -15.60 -4.01 11.64
N ALA A 332 -16.20 -2.98 12.22
CA ALA A 332 -17.64 -2.90 12.38
C ALA A 332 -18.37 -2.88 11.04
N VAL A 333 -17.85 -2.19 10.02
CA VAL A 333 -18.39 -2.19 8.65
C VAL A 333 -18.22 -3.56 8.00
N LEU A 334 -17.03 -4.16 8.08
CA LEU A 334 -16.74 -5.48 7.52
C LEU A 334 -17.54 -6.60 8.18
N THR A 335 -18.01 -6.40 9.41
CA THR A 335 -18.84 -7.37 10.15
C THR A 335 -20.33 -7.03 10.15
N GLY A 336 -20.75 -5.96 9.46
CA GLY A 336 -22.16 -5.55 9.35
C GLY A 336 -22.73 -4.93 10.63
N ARG A 337 -21.88 -4.63 11.62
CA ARG A 337 -22.27 -3.92 12.85
C ARG A 337 -22.45 -2.42 12.62
N LYS A 338 -21.75 -1.88 11.62
CA LYS A 338 -21.92 -0.51 11.13
C LYS A 338 -22.11 -0.50 9.61
N SER A 339 -22.68 0.58 9.11
CA SER A 339 -22.93 0.78 7.69
C SER A 339 -22.17 1.98 7.13
N ILE A 340 -21.91 1.95 5.83
CA ILE A 340 -21.35 3.10 5.10
C ILE A 340 -22.47 4.11 4.83
N PRO A 341 -22.30 5.42 5.12
CA PRO A 341 -23.31 6.43 4.80
C PRO A 341 -23.63 6.46 3.30
N PHE A 342 -24.91 6.41 2.94
CA PHE A 342 -25.32 6.65 1.57
C PHE A 342 -25.52 8.14 1.33
N TRP A 343 -24.81 8.72 0.36
CA TRP A 343 -24.77 10.17 0.16
C TRP A 343 -26.12 10.81 -0.24
N ARG A 344 -27.09 10.04 -0.76
CA ARG A 344 -28.39 10.56 -1.22
C ARG A 344 -29.49 10.58 -0.17
N ALA A 345 -29.32 9.87 0.94
CA ALA A 345 -30.36 9.73 1.95
C ALA A 345 -29.73 9.36 3.31
N PRO A 346 -30.37 9.69 4.45
CA PRO A 346 -29.84 9.34 5.77
C PRO A 346 -30.04 7.84 6.08
N VAL A 347 -29.45 6.97 5.27
CA VAL A 347 -29.53 5.52 5.32
C VAL A 347 -28.14 4.92 5.12
N GLY A 348 -27.91 3.75 5.71
CA GLY A 348 -26.66 3.02 5.61
C GLY A 348 -26.62 2.02 4.46
N LEU A 349 -25.42 1.70 3.98
CA LEU A 349 -25.11 0.56 3.12
C LEU A 349 -24.36 -0.52 3.91
N ASP A 350 -24.87 -1.76 3.84
CA ASP A 350 -24.29 -2.93 4.47
C ASP A 350 -23.24 -3.58 3.54
N LEU A 351 -21.98 -3.20 3.73
CA LEU A 351 -20.86 -3.77 2.98
C LEU A 351 -20.67 -5.26 3.29
N ALA A 352 -20.88 -5.69 4.53
CA ALA A 352 -20.71 -7.09 4.91
C ALA A 352 -21.71 -7.99 4.19
N LYS A 353 -22.96 -7.53 4.04
CA LYS A 353 -23.98 -8.21 3.24
C LYS A 353 -23.56 -8.31 1.77
N TRP A 354 -23.05 -7.24 1.17
CA TRP A 354 -22.56 -7.28 -0.21
C TRP A 354 -21.36 -8.21 -0.37
N LEU A 355 -20.38 -8.18 0.55
CA LEU A 355 -19.23 -9.10 0.48
C LEU A 355 -19.62 -10.57 0.64
N GLN A 356 -20.69 -10.85 1.39
CA GLN A 356 -21.18 -12.20 1.62
C GLN A 356 -21.93 -12.78 0.40
N ASP A 357 -22.78 -11.97 -0.22
CA ASP A 357 -23.60 -12.32 -1.39
C ASP A 357 -23.59 -11.17 -2.39
N PRO A 358 -22.49 -11.01 -3.16
CA PRO A 358 -22.29 -9.85 -3.99
C PRO A 358 -23.17 -9.91 -5.24
N VAL A 359 -23.56 -8.73 -5.70
CA VAL A 359 -24.26 -8.52 -6.98
C VAL A 359 -23.45 -7.52 -7.82
N PRO A 360 -23.70 -7.42 -9.14
CA PRO A 360 -23.08 -6.40 -9.97
C PRO A 360 -23.25 -5.01 -9.36
N LEU A 361 -22.18 -4.22 -9.39
CA LEU A 361 -22.13 -2.89 -8.79
C LEU A 361 -21.82 -1.81 -9.83
N PRO A 362 -22.64 -1.69 -10.89
CA PRO A 362 -22.39 -0.72 -11.94
C PRO A 362 -22.39 0.69 -11.38
N LEU A 363 -21.36 1.49 -11.69
CA LEU A 363 -21.10 2.77 -11.00
C LEU A 363 -22.27 3.76 -11.14
N ASP A 364 -22.89 3.83 -12.32
CA ASP A 364 -24.10 4.62 -12.56
C ASP A 364 -25.26 4.19 -11.66
N GLY A 365 -25.38 2.89 -11.40
CA GLY A 365 -26.35 2.33 -10.48
C GLY A 365 -26.04 2.50 -9.01
N ALA A 366 -24.77 2.42 -8.62
CA ALA A 366 -24.34 2.67 -7.24
C ALA A 366 -24.51 4.16 -6.88
N ILE A 367 -24.14 5.07 -7.80
CA ILE A 367 -24.35 6.52 -7.64
C ILE A 367 -25.85 6.81 -7.54
N GLN A 368 -26.67 6.30 -8.47
CA GLN A 368 -28.10 6.56 -8.43
C GLN A 368 -28.76 5.91 -7.20
N GLY A 369 -28.35 4.70 -6.84
CA GLY A 369 -28.87 3.94 -5.70
C GLY A 369 -29.53 2.61 -6.10
N TRP A 370 -29.99 2.46 -7.35
CA TRP A 370 -30.73 1.26 -7.77
C TRP A 370 -29.93 -0.03 -7.63
N ALA A 371 -28.61 0.01 -7.81
CA ALA A 371 -27.73 -1.16 -7.68
C ALA A 371 -27.42 -1.53 -6.22
N VAL A 372 -27.75 -0.67 -5.26
CA VAL A 372 -27.41 -0.86 -3.84
C VAL A 372 -28.63 -0.99 -2.93
N THR A 373 -29.85 -0.98 -3.49
CA THR A 373 -31.11 -0.99 -2.73
C THR A 373 -31.24 -2.18 -1.79
N ASP A 374 -30.81 -3.37 -2.21
CA ASP A 374 -30.86 -4.59 -1.38
C ASP A 374 -29.88 -4.55 -0.20
N PHE A 375 -28.94 -3.62 -0.18
CA PHE A 375 -27.94 -3.46 0.88
C PHE A 375 -28.23 -2.27 1.80
N LEU A 376 -29.36 -1.60 1.62
CA LEU A 376 -29.81 -0.58 2.57
C LEU A 376 -30.06 -1.21 3.94
N THR A 377 -29.60 -0.52 4.99
CA THR A 377 -29.71 -1.01 6.36
C THR A 377 -29.93 0.13 7.36
N ASP A 378 -30.57 -0.21 8.47
CA ASP A 378 -30.75 0.66 9.64
C ASP A 378 -29.62 0.51 10.66
N ALA A 379 -28.57 -0.27 10.33
CA ALA A 379 -27.38 -0.37 11.17
C ALA A 379 -26.78 1.04 11.42
N PRO A 380 -26.16 1.27 12.59
CA PRO A 380 -25.52 2.55 12.87
C PRO A 380 -24.48 2.88 11.80
N MET A 381 -24.53 4.08 11.25
CA MET A 381 -23.52 4.53 10.28
C MET A 381 -22.17 4.78 10.98
N VAL A 382 -21.06 4.63 10.24
CA VAL A 382 -19.78 5.19 10.68
C VAL A 382 -19.93 6.69 10.93
N THR A 383 -19.30 7.19 12.00
CA THR A 383 -19.55 8.57 12.41
C THR A 383 -18.92 9.54 11.40
N PRO A 384 -19.54 10.71 11.13
CA PRO A 384 -18.92 11.73 10.29
C PRO A 384 -17.56 12.18 10.81
N GLU A 385 -17.30 12.08 12.12
CA GLU A 385 -16.01 12.38 12.74
C GLU A 385 -14.96 11.31 12.43
N SER A 386 -15.29 10.02 12.52
CA SER A 386 -14.39 8.94 12.09
C SER A 386 -14.13 9.00 10.59
N PHE A 387 -15.17 9.21 9.78
CA PHE A 387 -15.06 9.34 8.33
C PHE A 387 -14.27 10.58 7.93
N GLY A 388 -14.49 11.70 8.63
CA GLY A 388 -13.75 12.94 8.47
C GLY A 388 -12.28 12.78 8.85
N ARG A 389 -11.97 12.09 9.96
CA ARG A 389 -10.59 11.79 10.36
C ARG A 389 -9.87 10.89 9.36
N PHE A 390 -10.52 9.82 8.90
CA PHE A 390 -10.01 8.97 7.82
C PHE A 390 -9.74 9.80 6.56
N SER A 391 -10.71 10.62 6.15
CA SER A 391 -10.59 11.47 4.96
C SER A 391 -9.51 12.55 5.13
N GLN A 392 -9.35 13.15 6.30
CA GLN A 392 -8.32 14.14 6.59
C GLN A 392 -6.92 13.51 6.60
N MET A 393 -6.76 12.31 7.17
CA MET A 393 -5.50 11.57 7.07
C MET A 393 -5.17 11.27 5.60
N PHE A 394 -6.17 10.95 4.78
CA PHE A 394 -6.01 10.68 3.35
C PHE A 394 -5.69 11.94 2.52
N LEU A 395 -6.35 13.06 2.83
CA LEU A 395 -6.33 14.29 2.03
C LEU A 395 -5.28 15.31 2.51
N GLU A 396 -5.04 15.41 3.82
CA GLU A 396 -4.12 16.37 4.45
C GLU A 396 -2.78 15.72 4.85
N GLY A 397 -2.78 14.43 5.23
CA GLY A 397 -1.58 13.66 5.58
C GLY A 397 -0.75 13.17 4.38
N GLY A 398 -1.33 13.23 3.18
CA GLY A 398 -0.72 12.77 1.94
C GLY A 398 -0.96 11.27 1.66
N PRO A 399 -0.95 10.86 0.38
CA PRO A 399 -1.31 9.50 -0.04
C PRO A 399 -0.33 8.43 0.45
N PHE A 400 0.94 8.78 0.72
CA PHE A 400 1.90 7.84 1.31
C PHE A 400 1.62 7.60 2.80
N LEU A 401 1.38 8.65 3.59
CA LEU A 401 0.95 8.46 4.98
C LEU A 401 -0.35 7.66 5.02
N ALA A 402 -1.29 7.94 4.11
CA ALA A 402 -2.48 7.13 3.98
C ALA A 402 -2.16 5.67 3.64
N MET A 403 -1.30 5.38 2.67
CA MET A 403 -0.89 4.01 2.31
C MET A 403 -0.17 3.29 3.47
N VAL A 404 0.73 3.98 4.15
CA VAL A 404 1.51 3.48 5.29
C VAL A 404 0.61 3.20 6.50
N MET A 405 -0.45 3.98 6.67
CA MET A 405 -1.41 3.85 7.77
C MET A 405 -2.57 2.89 7.46
N ILE A 406 -3.06 2.84 6.21
CA ILE A 406 -4.18 2.00 5.76
C ILE A 406 -3.86 0.50 5.79
N ASN A 407 -2.57 0.18 5.91
CA ASN A 407 -2.02 -1.17 5.94
C ASN A 407 -2.82 -2.17 6.77
#